data_AF-A0A3D3LRB8-F1
#
_entry.id   AF-A0A3D3LRB8-F1
#
_cell.length_a   1.000
_cell.length_b   1.000
_cell.length_c   1.000
_cell.angle_alpha   90.00
_cell.angle_beta   90.00
_cell.angle_gamma   90.00
#
_symmetry.space_group_name_H-M   'P 1'
#
loop_
_entity.id
_entity.type
_entity.pdbx_description
1 polymer ?
#
loop_
_entity_poly.entity_id
_entity_poly.type
_entity_poly.pdbx_seq_one_letter_code
_entity_poly.pdbx_strand_id
1 'polypeptide(L)'
;VAAEPLRFAGAYKDELLLGSLTPDSLINRTGCAVFLSYTEGKYSGGTESKDCSSDLRGAKYATSDVIITSNSIISWDKGYDENDKQVWGAKKGGYIFKRIE
;
A
#
# COMPACT_ATOMS: atom_id res chain seq x y z
N VAL A 1 15.88 15.33 -8.83
CA VAL A 1 16.08 14.23 -9.80
C VAL A 1 14.73 13.56 -9.96
N ALA A 2 14.22 13.38 -11.19
CA ALA A 2 12.95 12.69 -11.36
C ALA A 2 13.11 11.22 -10.92
N ALA A 3 12.16 10.69 -10.16
CA ALA A 3 12.20 9.28 -9.78
C ALA A 3 12.05 8.40 -11.03
N GLU A 4 12.86 7.36 -11.15
CA GLU A 4 12.82 6.39 -12.26
C GLU A 4 12.43 4.98 -11.76
N PRO A 5 11.20 4.80 -11.24
CA PRO A 5 10.79 3.54 -10.61
C PRO A 5 10.84 2.35 -11.58
N LEU A 6 10.70 2.59 -12.90
CA LEU A 6 10.70 1.53 -13.91
C LEU A 6 12.02 0.75 -13.99
N ARG A 7 13.15 1.29 -13.52
CA ARG A 7 14.42 0.53 -13.51
C ARG A 7 14.37 -0.71 -12.59
N PHE A 8 13.43 -0.73 -11.63
CA PHE A 8 13.26 -1.82 -10.67
C PHE A 8 12.05 -2.72 -11.01
N ALA A 9 11.40 -2.52 -12.16
CA ALA A 9 10.27 -3.36 -12.57
C ALA A 9 10.74 -4.82 -12.74
N GLY A 10 10.10 -5.74 -12.00
CA GLY A 10 10.46 -7.17 -12.01
C GLY A 10 11.64 -7.56 -11.11
N ALA A 11 12.26 -6.61 -10.41
CA ALA A 11 13.46 -6.84 -9.59
C ALA A 11 13.22 -7.59 -8.26
N TYR A 12 11.99 -8.06 -7.97
CA TYR A 12 11.62 -8.63 -6.66
C TYR A 12 12.43 -9.87 -6.22
N LYS A 13 13.16 -10.50 -7.14
CA LYS A 13 14.10 -11.62 -6.90
C LYS A 13 15.56 -11.29 -7.23
N ASP A 14 15.84 -10.07 -7.68
CA ASP A 14 17.19 -9.61 -8.03
C ASP A 14 17.81 -8.86 -6.84
N GLU A 15 18.51 -9.61 -5.99
CA GLU A 15 19.13 -9.07 -4.78
C GLU A 15 20.21 -8.03 -5.07
N LEU A 16 20.94 -8.15 -6.19
CA LEU A 16 21.99 -7.22 -6.56
C LEU A 16 21.40 -5.87 -6.97
N LEU A 17 20.35 -5.89 -7.80
CA LEU A 17 19.67 -4.69 -8.24
C LEU A 17 18.96 -4.00 -7.06
N LEU A 18 18.24 -4.75 -6.22
CA LEU A 18 17.61 -4.17 -5.02
C LEU A 18 18.63 -3.68 -3.99
N GLY A 19 19.80 -4.33 -3.89
CA GLY A 19 20.91 -3.92 -3.03
C GLY A 19 21.52 -2.56 -3.42
N SER A 20 21.29 -2.09 -4.65
CA SER A 20 21.71 -0.75 -5.07
C SER A 20 20.72 0.35 -4.68
N LEU A 21 19.59 0.03 -4.03
CA LEU A 21 18.62 1.03 -3.56
C LEU A 21 19.20 1.82 -2.39
N THR A 22 19.22 3.13 -2.56
CA THR A 22 19.68 4.10 -1.55
C THR A 22 18.52 5.01 -1.15
N PRO A 23 18.54 5.64 0.05
CA PRO A 23 17.43 6.49 0.50
C PRO A 23 17.08 7.65 -0.43
N ASP A 24 18.04 8.19 -1.19
CA ASP A 24 17.83 9.22 -2.21
C ASP A 24 17.09 8.71 -3.47
N SER A 25 16.97 7.39 -3.63
CA SER A 25 16.10 6.76 -4.63
C SER A 25 14.63 6.71 -4.20
N LEU A 26 14.30 7.11 -2.97
CA LEU A 26 12.97 6.98 -2.36
C LEU A 26 12.34 8.35 -2.13
N ILE A 27 11.02 8.43 -2.33
CA ILE A 27 10.22 9.59 -1.96
C ILE A 27 9.33 9.16 -0.80
N ASN A 28 9.50 9.81 0.36
CA ASN A 28 8.66 9.52 1.52
C ASN A 28 7.20 9.93 1.25
N ARG A 29 6.26 9.04 1.54
CA ARG A 29 4.82 9.24 1.39
C ARG A 29 4.22 9.59 2.75
N THR A 30 4.42 10.83 3.18
CA THR A 30 3.88 11.35 4.44
C THR A 30 2.35 11.19 4.49
N GLY A 31 1.82 10.78 5.65
CA GLY A 31 0.38 10.52 5.83
C GLY A 31 -0.10 9.16 5.33
N CYS A 32 0.73 8.39 4.61
CA CYS A 32 0.38 7.07 4.10
C CYS A 32 0.88 5.90 4.97
N ALA A 33 1.27 6.17 6.23
CA ALA A 33 1.69 5.11 7.13
C ALA A 33 0.53 4.14 7.42
N VAL A 34 0.84 2.84 7.41
CA VAL A 34 -0.08 1.78 7.81
C VAL A 34 0.36 1.29 9.18
N PHE A 35 -0.52 1.43 10.17
CA PHE A 35 -0.26 1.02 11.53
C PHE A 35 -0.90 -0.36 11.75
N LEU A 36 -0.10 -1.34 12.17
CA LEU A 36 -0.53 -2.71 12.35
C LEU A 36 -0.37 -3.15 13.80
N SER A 37 -1.42 -3.76 14.34
CA SER A 37 -1.43 -4.37 15.67
C SER A 37 -1.46 -5.89 15.54
N TYR A 38 -0.69 -6.57 16.37
CA TYR A 38 -0.66 -8.03 16.42
C TYR A 38 -1.60 -8.57 17.49
N THR A 39 -2.50 -9.47 17.09
CA THR A 39 -3.42 -10.18 17.99
C THR A 39 -3.68 -11.57 17.45
N GLU A 40 -3.54 -12.60 18.29
CA GLU A 40 -3.95 -13.99 17.98
C GLU A 40 -3.44 -14.54 16.63
N GLY A 41 -2.14 -14.36 16.33
CA GLY A 41 -1.55 -14.94 15.13
C GLY A 41 -1.79 -14.17 13.83
N LYS A 42 -2.33 -12.95 13.92
CA LYS A 42 -2.50 -12.04 12.77
C LYS A 42 -2.07 -10.62 13.11
N TYR A 43 -1.60 -9.90 12.11
CA TYR A 43 -1.50 -8.45 12.13
C TYR A 43 -2.73 -7.85 11.46
N SER A 44 -3.28 -6.80 12.02
CA SER A 44 -4.38 -6.04 11.40
C SER A 44 -4.27 -4.56 11.68
N GLY A 45 -4.68 -3.75 10.73
CA GLY A 45 -4.75 -2.31 10.88
C GLY A 45 -4.84 -1.61 9.53
N GLY A 46 -4.38 -0.37 9.47
CA GLY A 46 -4.60 0.46 8.30
C GLY A 46 -4.01 1.86 8.42
N THR A 47 -4.37 2.72 7.49
CA THR A 47 -4.16 4.16 7.59
C THR A 47 -5.10 4.76 8.63
N GLU A 48 -4.59 5.58 9.55
CA GLU A 48 -5.39 6.15 10.65
C GLU A 48 -6.08 7.48 10.31
N SER A 49 -5.70 8.12 9.21
CA SER A 49 -6.23 9.42 8.80
C SER A 49 -6.45 9.51 7.29
N LYS A 50 -7.00 10.63 6.82
CA LYS A 50 -7.17 10.97 5.41
C LYS A 50 -5.95 11.68 4.81
N ASP A 51 -4.81 11.65 5.51
CA ASP A 51 -3.63 12.43 5.13
C ASP A 51 -2.82 11.81 3.98
N CYS A 52 -3.12 10.56 3.62
CA CYS A 52 -2.49 9.90 2.48
C CYS A 52 -3.03 10.45 1.15
N SER A 53 -2.45 11.57 0.69
CA SER A 53 -2.88 12.22 -0.55
C SER A 53 -2.71 11.33 -1.78
N SER A 54 -3.71 11.32 -2.66
CA SER A 54 -3.71 10.52 -3.88
C SER A 54 -4.47 11.25 -4.97
N ASP A 55 -3.87 11.39 -6.16
CA ASP A 55 -4.53 11.94 -7.35
C ASP A 55 -5.03 10.86 -8.31
N LEU A 56 -4.94 9.58 -7.91
CA LEU A 56 -5.32 8.46 -8.76
C LEU A 56 -6.83 8.51 -9.04
N ARG A 57 -7.20 8.55 -10.33
CA ARG A 57 -8.60 8.51 -10.80
C ARG A 57 -9.53 9.52 -10.09
N GLY A 58 -9.02 10.72 -9.81
CA GLY A 58 -9.79 11.80 -9.19
C GLY A 58 -9.95 11.70 -7.67
N ALA A 59 -9.17 10.83 -7.01
CA ALA A 59 -9.10 10.85 -5.55
C ALA A 59 -8.43 12.15 -5.04
N LYS A 60 -8.62 12.42 -3.76
CA LYS A 60 -7.87 13.37 -2.95
C LYS A 60 -7.07 12.68 -1.86
N TYR A 61 -7.58 11.56 -1.37
CA TYR A 61 -6.86 10.70 -0.44
C TYR A 61 -7.14 9.23 -0.70
N ALA A 62 -6.26 8.39 -0.19
CA ALA A 62 -6.42 6.94 -0.17
C ALA A 62 -6.42 6.43 1.27
N THR A 63 -7.14 5.34 1.51
CA THR A 63 -7.05 4.57 2.75
C THR A 63 -6.64 3.15 2.44
N SER A 64 -5.97 2.50 3.38
CA SER A 64 -5.61 1.09 3.30
C SER A 64 -6.07 0.38 4.57
N ASP A 65 -6.77 -0.74 4.42
CA ASP A 65 -7.03 -1.71 5.49
C ASP A 65 -6.29 -3.01 5.16
N VAL A 66 -5.54 -3.55 6.11
CA VAL A 66 -4.67 -4.71 5.90
C VAL A 66 -4.86 -5.73 7.02
N ILE A 67 -4.96 -7.00 6.65
CA ILE A 67 -4.86 -8.14 7.56
C ILE A 67 -3.81 -9.11 7.03
N ILE A 68 -2.84 -9.50 7.86
CA ILE A 68 -1.78 -10.44 7.51
C ILE A 68 -1.88 -11.63 8.45
N THR A 69 -1.98 -12.82 7.86
CA THR A 69 -1.91 -14.11 8.56
C THR A 69 -0.65 -14.87 8.11
N SER A 70 -0.40 -16.04 8.70
CA SER A 70 0.71 -16.91 8.27
C SER A 70 0.64 -17.30 6.78
N ASN A 71 -0.57 -17.40 6.22
CA ASN A 71 -0.83 -17.93 4.89
C ASN A 71 -1.55 -16.96 3.93
N SER A 72 -1.86 -15.74 4.35
CA SER A 72 -2.57 -14.78 3.50
C SER A 72 -2.33 -13.32 3.86
N ILE A 73 -2.60 -12.46 2.89
CA ILE A 73 -2.72 -11.02 3.08
C ILE A 73 -4.08 -10.60 2.51
N ILE A 74 -4.88 -9.92 3.31
CA ILE A 74 -6.07 -9.20 2.86
C ILE A 74 -5.66 -7.73 2.75
N SER A 75 -5.76 -7.16 1.57
CA SER A 75 -5.44 -5.75 1.32
C SER A 75 -6.65 -5.06 0.72
N TRP A 76 -7.05 -3.94 1.31
CA TRP A 76 -8.21 -3.17 0.90
C TRP A 76 -7.87 -1.69 0.75
N ASP A 77 -7.35 -1.36 -0.43
CA ASP A 77 -7.05 0.02 -0.79
C ASP A 77 -8.24 0.66 -1.50
N LYS A 78 -8.58 1.88 -1.06
CA LYS A 78 -9.70 2.67 -1.56
C LYS A 78 -9.24 4.11 -1.74
N GLY A 79 -9.73 4.76 -2.79
CA GLY A 79 -9.52 6.20 -2.99
C GLY A 79 -10.83 6.95 -2.97
N TYR A 80 -10.78 8.14 -2.39
CA TYR A 80 -11.93 9.00 -2.14
C TYR A 80 -11.68 10.39 -2.70
N ASP A 81 -12.71 11.00 -3.28
CA ASP A 81 -12.66 12.40 -3.73
C ASP A 81 -12.79 13.39 -2.56
N GLU A 82 -12.89 14.68 -2.87
CA GLU A 82 -13.05 15.76 -1.88
C GLU A 82 -14.36 15.72 -1.08
N ASN A 83 -15.36 15.00 -1.59
CA ASN A 83 -16.68 14.84 -0.97
C ASN A 83 -16.80 13.49 -0.24
N ASP A 84 -15.68 12.84 0.08
CA ASP A 84 -15.61 11.52 0.70
C ASP A 84 -16.30 10.39 -0.09
N LYS A 85 -16.48 10.57 -1.40
CA LYS A 85 -17.04 9.52 -2.25
C LYS A 85 -15.92 8.64 -2.78
N GLN A 86 -16.08 7.33 -2.60
CA GLN A 86 -15.13 6.35 -3.14
C GLN A 86 -15.15 6.39 -4.69
N VAL A 87 -14.01 6.70 -5.29
CA VAL A 87 -13.81 6.83 -6.74
C VAL A 87 -13.07 5.63 -7.35
N TRP A 88 -12.28 4.91 -6.55
CA TRP A 88 -11.63 3.66 -6.98
C TRP A 88 -11.43 2.68 -5.82
N GLY A 89 -11.00 1.47 -6.17
CA GLY A 89 -10.81 0.37 -5.23
C GLY A 89 -12.05 -0.53 -5.15
N ALA A 90 -11.91 -1.64 -4.44
CA ALA A 90 -13.00 -2.57 -4.26
C ALA A 90 -14.07 -1.99 -3.31
N LYS A 91 -15.35 -2.14 -3.65
CA LYS A 91 -16.47 -1.62 -2.84
C LYS A 91 -17.00 -2.59 -1.79
N LYS A 92 -16.81 -3.90 -2.01
CA LYS A 92 -17.43 -4.96 -1.20
C LYS A 92 -16.48 -5.62 -0.20
N GLY A 93 -15.16 -5.50 -0.40
CA GLY A 93 -14.16 -6.11 0.47
C GLY A 93 -12.77 -6.08 -0.17
N GLY A 94 -11.76 -6.37 0.64
CA GLY A 94 -10.36 -6.42 0.21
C GLY A 94 -10.04 -7.62 -0.67
N TYR A 95 -8.96 -7.51 -1.43
CA TYR A 95 -8.37 -8.61 -2.17
C TYR A 95 -7.68 -9.57 -1.20
N ILE A 96 -7.92 -10.87 -1.38
CA ILE A 96 -7.31 -11.93 -0.56
C ILE A 96 -6.19 -12.58 -1.37
N PHE A 97 -4.96 -12.27 -1.00
CA PHE A 97 -3.76 -12.91 -1.54
C PHE A 97 -3.40 -14.10 -0.66
N LYS A 98 -3.40 -15.30 -1.24
CA LYS A 98 -2.94 -16.52 -0.56
C LYS A 98 -1.46 -16.72 -0.83
N ARG A 99 -0.71 -17.16 0.19
CA ARG A 99 0.67 -17.60 0.01
C ARG A 99 0.66 -18.77 -0.99
N ILE A 100 1.46 -18.65 -2.04
CA ILE A 100 1.74 -19.75 -2.95
C ILE A 100 2.91 -20.54 -2.34
N GLU A 101 2.74 -21.85 -2.27
CA GLU A 101 3.80 -22.79 -1.86
C GLU A 101 4.79 -23.03 -3.00
#